data_AF-A0A920I637-F1
#
_entry.id   AF-A0A920I637-F1
#
_cell.length_a   1.000
_cell.length_b   1.000
_cell.length_c   1.000
_cell.angle_alpha   90.00
_cell.angle_beta   90.00
_cell.angle_gamma   90.00
#
_symmetry.space_group_name_H-M   'P 1'
#
loop_
_entity.id
_entity.type
_entity.pdbx_description
1 polymer ?
#
loop_
_entity_poly.entity_id
_entity_poly.type
_entity_poly.pdbx_seq_one_letter_code
_entity_poly.pdbx_strand_id
1 'polypeptide(L)'
;MPKEVATTPRILLATAVVLLCQACNGSPTETRLHEAKPGDALVIDGETTITLTKAFRPGTPNGLFDGGVSVSSAGMGERSAEVNAVCSMPDLPNWPDYDNIYGRWLESGEDPGAEGGDTDWQLLIYFDGTNQNKGGEEAPPWAQRLAQNACRKGDFSDN
;
A
#
# COMPACT_ATOMS: atom_id res chain seq x y z
N MET A 1 71.37 17.64 -36.77
CA MET A 1 71.24 16.16 -36.93
C MET A 1 72.30 15.52 -36.03
N PRO A 2 72.06 14.43 -35.27
CA PRO A 2 70.87 13.57 -35.15
C PRO A 2 70.46 13.14 -33.69
N LYS A 3 69.31 12.47 -33.62
CA LYS A 3 68.82 11.41 -32.71
C LYS A 3 68.35 11.72 -31.27
N GLU A 4 67.03 11.63 -31.11
CA GLU A 4 66.31 11.19 -29.91
C GLU A 4 66.82 9.84 -29.39
N VAL A 5 66.75 9.66 -28.06
CA VAL A 5 66.27 8.41 -27.44
C VAL A 5 65.45 8.78 -26.19
N ALA A 6 64.22 8.26 -26.16
CA ALA A 6 63.18 8.45 -25.15
C ALA A 6 63.40 7.58 -23.88
N THR A 7 62.35 7.53 -23.02
CA THR A 7 62.07 6.57 -21.90
C THR A 7 62.36 7.19 -20.52
N THR A 8 61.45 7.44 -19.55
CA THR A 8 60.00 7.24 -19.31
C THR A 8 59.64 8.02 -18.02
N PRO A 9 58.55 8.80 -17.92
CA PRO A 9 58.03 9.22 -16.62
C PRO A 9 56.94 8.24 -16.16
N ARG A 10 57.14 7.62 -15.00
CA ARG A 10 56.09 6.89 -14.27
C ARG A 10 55.08 7.90 -13.73
N ILE A 11 54.03 8.15 -14.50
CA ILE A 11 52.84 8.84 -14.02
C ILE A 11 52.09 7.84 -13.14
N LEU A 12 52.16 8.04 -11.82
CA LEU A 12 51.25 7.43 -10.86
C LEU A 12 49.86 8.01 -11.12
N LEU A 13 49.05 7.30 -11.90
CA LEU A 13 47.61 7.56 -11.98
C LEU A 13 47.01 7.27 -10.60
N ALA A 14 46.61 8.34 -9.90
CA ALA A 14 45.69 8.26 -8.79
C ALA A 14 44.32 7.85 -9.33
N THR A 15 43.98 6.57 -9.20
CA THR A 15 42.65 6.06 -9.54
C THR A 15 41.68 6.55 -8.48
N ALA A 16 40.92 7.59 -8.81
CA ALA A 16 39.78 8.06 -8.04
C ALA A 16 38.74 6.93 -7.98
N VAL A 17 38.56 6.32 -6.82
CA VAL A 17 37.43 5.43 -6.54
C VAL A 17 36.21 6.32 -6.33
N VAL A 18 35.48 6.59 -7.41
CA VAL A 18 34.12 7.10 -7.32
C VAL A 18 33.24 5.91 -6.91
N LEU A 19 33.00 5.73 -5.61
CA LEU A 19 31.88 4.91 -5.15
C LEU A 19 30.60 5.58 -5.66
N LEU A 20 30.06 5.07 -6.76
CA LEU A 20 28.68 5.32 -7.14
C LEU A 20 27.80 4.68 -6.06
N CYS A 21 27.34 5.49 -5.11
CA CYS A 21 26.09 5.23 -4.43
C CYS A 21 24.96 5.39 -5.46
N GLN A 22 24.78 4.38 -6.33
CA GLN A 22 23.49 4.20 -6.97
C GLN A 22 22.53 3.78 -5.87
N ALA A 23 21.84 4.79 -5.33
CA ALA A 23 20.67 4.60 -4.51
C ALA A 23 19.78 3.54 -5.15
N CYS A 24 19.31 2.60 -4.33
CA CYS A 24 18.23 1.69 -4.67
C CYS A 24 16.98 2.49 -5.06
N ASN A 25 16.92 3.00 -6.28
CA ASN A 25 15.73 3.61 -6.88
C ASN A 25 14.80 2.51 -7.37
N GLY A 26 14.43 1.59 -6.48
CA GLY A 26 13.28 0.74 -6.74
C GLY A 26 12.04 1.61 -6.60
N SER A 27 11.18 1.65 -7.61
CA SER A 27 9.81 2.14 -7.41
C SER A 27 9.21 1.40 -6.21
N PRO A 28 8.44 2.08 -5.35
CA PRO A 28 7.76 1.40 -4.25
C PRO A 28 6.96 0.21 -4.82
N THR A 29 7.05 -0.95 -4.19
CA THR A 29 6.28 -2.13 -4.56
C THR A 29 5.16 -2.34 -3.55
N GLU A 30 3.99 -2.75 -4.02
CA GLU A 30 2.92 -3.16 -3.11
C GLU A 30 3.35 -4.39 -2.30
N THR A 31 3.16 -4.33 -0.99
CA THR A 31 3.36 -5.44 -0.06
C THR A 31 2.02 -6.10 0.23
N ARG A 32 2.02 -7.43 0.26
CA ARG A 32 0.82 -8.20 0.63
C ARG A 32 0.45 -7.91 2.09
N LEU A 33 -0.81 -7.62 2.40
CA LEU A 33 -1.24 -7.16 3.72
C LEU A 33 -0.82 -8.10 4.85
N HIS A 34 -0.86 -9.41 4.62
CA HIS A 34 -0.49 -10.43 5.60
C HIS A 34 1.03 -10.53 5.86
N GLU A 35 1.85 -9.89 5.03
CA GLU A 35 3.32 -9.80 5.17
C GLU A 35 3.76 -8.38 5.56
N ALA A 36 2.85 -7.41 5.46
CA ALA A 36 3.12 -5.99 5.62
C ALA A 36 3.35 -5.60 7.09
N LYS A 37 4.18 -4.56 7.26
CA LYS A 37 4.46 -3.87 8.52
C LYS A 37 4.20 -2.38 8.34
N PRO A 38 4.01 -1.62 9.44
CA PRO A 38 3.91 -0.17 9.35
C PRO A 38 5.08 0.44 8.56
N GLY A 39 4.75 1.28 7.58
CA GLY A 39 5.68 1.85 6.60
C GLY A 39 5.64 1.19 5.22
N ASP A 40 5.07 -0.02 5.09
CA ASP A 40 4.94 -0.69 3.79
C ASP A 40 3.78 -0.12 2.97
N ALA A 41 3.97 0.00 1.66
CA ALA A 41 2.90 0.35 0.72
C ALA A 41 1.97 -0.84 0.51
N LEU A 42 0.67 -0.67 0.74
CA LEU A 42 -0.35 -1.68 0.51
C LEU A 42 -1.01 -1.55 -0.87
N VAL A 43 -1.12 -0.32 -1.36
CA VAL A 43 -1.72 0.00 -2.65
C VAL A 43 -0.92 1.13 -3.29
N ILE A 44 -0.67 0.99 -4.59
CA ILE A 44 -0.12 2.02 -5.46
C ILE A 44 -1.05 2.11 -6.67
N ASP A 45 -1.82 3.19 -6.74
CA ASP A 45 -2.79 3.46 -7.80
C ASP A 45 -2.52 4.83 -8.43
N GLY A 46 -1.81 4.82 -9.57
CA GLY A 46 -1.32 6.02 -10.23
C GLY A 46 -0.38 6.83 -9.32
N GLU A 47 -0.80 8.04 -8.95
CA GLU A 47 -0.05 8.93 -8.05
C GLU A 47 -0.47 8.77 -6.57
N THR A 48 -1.40 7.86 -6.28
CA THR A 48 -1.88 7.60 -4.92
C THR A 48 -1.14 6.39 -4.32
N THR A 49 -0.57 6.58 -3.14
CA THR A 49 0.03 5.51 -2.34
C THR A 49 -0.69 5.37 -1.01
N ILE A 50 -1.09 4.14 -0.67
CA ILE A 50 -1.69 3.78 0.61
C ILE A 50 -0.63 3.04 1.42
N THR A 51 -0.20 3.65 2.53
CA THR A 51 0.85 3.11 3.39
C THR A 51 0.25 2.60 4.68
N LEU A 52 0.63 1.40 5.11
CA LEU A 52 0.21 0.85 6.40
C LEU A 52 0.81 1.69 7.54
N THR A 53 -0.01 2.22 8.44
CA THR A 53 0.44 2.93 9.65
C THR A 53 0.21 2.14 10.92
N LYS A 54 -0.84 1.29 10.94
CA LYS A 54 -1.13 0.34 12.01
C LYS A 54 -1.61 -0.99 11.45
N ALA A 55 -0.96 -2.08 11.86
CA ALA A 55 -1.34 -3.43 11.45
C ALA A 55 -2.80 -3.76 11.80
N PHE A 56 -3.48 -4.43 10.89
CA PHE A 56 -4.84 -4.91 11.11
C PHE A 56 -4.86 -5.98 12.22
N ARG A 57 -5.84 -5.88 13.11
CA ARG A 57 -6.15 -6.91 14.10
C ARG A 57 -7.01 -7.99 13.44
N PRO A 58 -6.60 -9.27 13.48
CA PRO A 58 -7.44 -10.35 12.97
C PRO A 58 -8.69 -10.51 13.85
N GLY A 59 -9.83 -10.73 13.23
CA GLY A 59 -11.10 -11.02 13.88
C GLY A 59 -11.84 -12.20 13.26
N THR A 60 -12.91 -12.63 13.92
CA THR A 60 -13.65 -13.87 13.55
C THR A 60 -15.11 -13.57 13.21
N PRO A 61 -15.64 -14.10 12.09
CA PRO A 61 -14.93 -14.84 11.04
C PRO A 61 -14.34 -13.90 9.96
N ASN A 62 -13.11 -14.18 9.49
CA ASN A 62 -12.41 -13.51 8.40
C ASN A 62 -12.45 -11.97 8.40
N GLY A 63 -12.40 -11.39 9.60
CA GLY A 63 -12.33 -9.95 9.79
C GLY A 63 -10.90 -9.47 9.90
N LEU A 64 -10.63 -8.29 9.36
CA LEU A 64 -9.43 -7.50 9.54
C LEU A 64 -9.87 -6.14 10.05
N PHE A 65 -9.54 -5.83 11.30
CA PHE A 65 -10.09 -4.67 11.99
C PHE A 65 -9.01 -3.69 12.43
N ASP A 66 -9.41 -2.45 12.68
CA ASP A 66 -8.58 -1.41 13.30
C ASP A 66 -7.28 -1.11 12.53
N GLY A 67 -7.26 -1.33 11.22
CA GLY A 67 -6.10 -1.09 10.37
C GLY A 67 -5.93 0.41 10.13
N GLY A 68 -4.73 0.93 10.34
CA GLY A 68 -4.40 2.31 10.05
C GLY A 68 -3.74 2.43 8.69
N VAL A 69 -4.19 3.38 7.86
CA VAL A 69 -3.51 3.72 6.61
C VAL A 69 -3.27 5.22 6.50
N SER A 70 -2.15 5.57 5.87
CA SER A 70 -1.89 6.90 5.33
C SER A 70 -2.16 6.89 3.82
N VAL A 71 -2.83 7.93 3.34
CA VAL A 71 -3.17 8.17 1.94
C VAL A 71 -2.39 9.39 1.47
N SER A 72 -1.46 9.16 0.54
CA SER A 72 -0.69 10.21 -0.12
C SER A 72 -1.03 10.25 -1.59
N SER A 73 -1.38 11.43 -2.12
CA SER A 73 -1.61 11.65 -3.54
C SER A 73 -0.96 12.97 -3.97
N ALA A 74 -0.49 13.06 -5.22
CA ALA A 74 0.14 14.27 -5.71
C ALA A 74 -0.80 15.49 -5.61
N GLY A 75 -0.27 16.60 -5.09
CA GLY A 75 -1.03 17.86 -4.95
C GLY A 75 -2.09 17.86 -3.84
N MET A 76 -2.28 16.75 -3.12
CA MET A 76 -3.12 16.67 -1.94
C MET A 76 -2.26 16.50 -0.68
N GLY A 77 -2.75 17.02 0.45
CA GLY A 77 -2.15 16.72 1.74
C GLY A 77 -2.33 15.24 2.10
N GLU A 78 -1.42 14.72 2.91
CA GLU A 78 -1.54 13.38 3.47
C GLU A 78 -2.77 13.29 4.38
N ARG A 79 -3.57 12.24 4.22
CA ARG A 79 -4.74 11.96 5.06
C ARG A 79 -4.59 10.59 5.70
N SER A 80 -5.08 10.43 6.92
CA SER A 80 -5.10 9.15 7.60
C SER A 80 -6.51 8.57 7.63
N ALA A 81 -6.63 7.26 7.57
CA ALA A 81 -7.89 6.54 7.71
C ALA A 81 -7.74 5.31 8.61
N GLU A 82 -8.78 5.01 9.35
CA GLU A 82 -8.99 3.69 9.94
C GLU A 82 -9.84 2.86 8.97
N VAL A 83 -9.40 1.63 8.72
CA VAL A 83 -9.97 0.73 7.74
C VAL A 83 -10.25 -0.62 8.39
N ASN A 84 -11.38 -1.18 8.01
CA ASN A 84 -11.81 -2.52 8.37
C ASN A 84 -12.22 -3.26 7.09
N ALA A 85 -11.98 -4.57 7.07
CA ALA A 85 -12.41 -5.45 5.98
C ALA A 85 -12.99 -6.74 6.54
N VAL A 86 -14.06 -7.23 5.93
CA VAL A 86 -14.62 -8.57 6.15
C VAL A 86 -14.57 -9.29 4.81
N CYS A 87 -13.73 -10.31 4.76
CA CYS A 87 -13.44 -11.05 3.55
C CYS A 87 -14.36 -12.25 3.46
N SER A 88 -15.19 -12.28 2.42
CA SER A 88 -16.15 -13.36 2.28
C SER A 88 -15.49 -14.64 1.76
N MET A 89 -16.08 -15.78 2.09
CA MET A 89 -15.66 -17.09 1.60
C MET A 89 -16.63 -17.56 0.53
N PRO A 90 -16.19 -17.71 -0.73
CA PRO A 90 -17.03 -18.26 -1.77
C PRO A 90 -17.51 -19.67 -1.40
N ASP A 91 -18.70 -20.02 -1.90
CA ASP A 91 -19.29 -21.36 -1.81
C ASP A 91 -19.62 -21.85 -0.38
N LEU A 92 -19.62 -20.96 0.62
CA LEU A 92 -20.09 -21.29 1.96
C LEU A 92 -21.57 -20.90 2.19
N PRO A 93 -22.40 -21.81 2.73
CA PRO A 93 -23.78 -21.51 3.06
C PRO A 93 -23.89 -20.32 4.03
N ASN A 94 -24.80 -19.39 3.74
CA ASN A 94 -25.09 -18.19 4.53
C ASN A 94 -23.97 -17.14 4.60
N TRP A 95 -22.90 -17.28 3.81
CA TRP A 95 -21.93 -16.21 3.62
C TRP A 95 -22.39 -15.24 2.52
N PRO A 96 -22.14 -13.93 2.67
CA PRO A 96 -22.44 -12.97 1.62
C PRO A 96 -21.60 -13.26 0.36
N ASP A 97 -22.07 -12.87 -0.81
CA ASP A 97 -21.35 -12.99 -2.08
C ASP A 97 -20.47 -11.76 -2.39
N TYR A 98 -20.07 -11.03 -1.35
CA TYR A 98 -19.27 -9.82 -1.46
C TYR A 98 -18.24 -9.71 -0.34
N ASP A 99 -17.10 -9.08 -0.65
CA ASP A 99 -16.23 -8.54 0.39
C ASP A 99 -16.78 -7.20 0.85
N ASN A 100 -16.59 -6.89 2.13
CA ASN A 100 -17.01 -5.61 2.72
C ASN A 100 -15.78 -4.88 3.22
N ILE A 101 -15.44 -3.75 2.61
CA ILE A 101 -14.42 -2.83 3.13
C ILE A 101 -15.09 -1.53 3.54
N TYR A 102 -14.69 -1.01 4.69
CA TYR A 102 -15.25 0.22 5.23
C TYR A 102 -14.22 0.95 6.07
N GLY A 103 -14.41 2.25 6.21
CA GLY A 103 -13.48 3.04 6.98
C GLY A 103 -14.01 4.42 7.29
N ARG A 104 -13.19 5.13 8.05
CA ARG A 104 -13.41 6.50 8.47
C ARG A 104 -12.11 7.28 8.32
N TRP A 105 -12.23 8.55 7.99
CA TRP A 105 -11.11 9.47 7.99
C TRP A 105 -10.75 9.82 9.43
N LEU A 106 -9.46 9.88 9.72
CA LEU A 106 -8.94 10.22 11.05
C LEU A 106 -8.67 11.71 11.13
N GLU A 107 -9.08 12.31 12.24
CA GLU A 107 -8.66 13.67 12.60
C GLU A 107 -7.21 13.69 13.12
N SER A 108 -6.61 14.89 13.15
CA SER A 108 -5.24 15.05 13.64
C SER A 108 -5.12 14.64 15.11
N GLY A 109 -4.30 13.63 15.37
CA GLY A 109 -4.05 13.11 16.73
C GLY A 109 -4.96 11.94 17.13
N GLU A 110 -5.86 11.51 16.25
CA GLU A 110 -6.58 10.25 16.44
C GLU A 110 -5.70 9.05 16.08
N ASP A 111 -5.85 7.98 16.87
CA ASP A 111 -5.23 6.69 16.60
C ASP A 111 -6.28 5.69 16.07
N PRO A 112 -5.99 4.94 15.00
CA PRO A 112 -6.89 3.91 14.50
C PRO A 112 -7.16 2.87 15.61
N GLY A 113 -8.41 2.49 15.83
CA GLY A 113 -8.87 1.54 16.84
C GLY A 113 -8.83 2.01 18.29
N ALA A 114 -8.60 3.30 18.56
CA ALA A 114 -8.64 3.87 19.91
C ALA A 114 -10.09 4.10 20.42
N GLU A 115 -11.00 4.51 19.54
CA GLU A 115 -12.42 4.72 19.83
C GLU A 115 -13.26 4.28 18.62
N GLY A 116 -14.45 3.70 18.88
CA GLY A 116 -15.37 3.30 17.82
C GLY A 116 -16.03 4.52 17.19
N GLY A 117 -15.46 5.00 16.08
CA GLY A 117 -16.05 6.07 15.28
C GLY A 117 -17.11 5.58 14.30
N ASP A 118 -17.97 6.50 13.86
CA ASP A 118 -18.89 6.21 12.76
C ASP A 118 -18.10 5.92 11.48
N THR A 119 -18.64 5.01 10.66
CA THR A 119 -18.07 4.69 9.35
C THR A 119 -18.47 5.76 8.36
N ASP A 120 -17.49 6.48 7.80
CA ASP A 120 -17.74 7.49 6.77
C ASP A 120 -18.13 6.83 5.45
N TRP A 121 -17.36 5.84 5.03
CA TRP A 121 -17.52 5.18 3.74
C TRP A 121 -17.51 3.66 3.86
N GLN A 122 -18.25 3.00 2.97
CA GLN A 122 -18.34 1.55 2.91
C GLN A 122 -18.56 1.10 1.46
N LEU A 123 -17.80 0.11 1.05
CA LEU A 123 -17.85 -0.51 -0.27
C LEU A 123 -18.07 -2.02 -0.14
N LEU A 124 -19.13 -2.51 -0.77
CA LEU A 124 -19.37 -3.93 -1.00
C LEU A 124 -18.86 -4.32 -2.38
N ILE A 125 -18.00 -5.33 -2.46
CA ILE A 125 -17.35 -5.78 -3.69
C ILE A 125 -17.83 -7.21 -3.98
N TYR A 126 -18.86 -7.32 -4.80
CA TYR A 126 -19.50 -8.59 -5.15
C TYR A 126 -18.60 -9.46 -6.02
N PHE A 127 -18.80 -10.78 -5.94
CA PHE A 127 -18.02 -11.77 -6.69
C PHE A 127 -18.30 -11.72 -8.20
N ASP A 128 -19.42 -11.13 -8.62
CA ASP A 128 -19.75 -10.89 -10.03
C ASP A 128 -19.03 -9.66 -10.63
N GLY A 129 -18.23 -8.96 -9.82
CA GLY A 129 -17.51 -7.75 -10.21
C GLY A 129 -18.27 -6.44 -9.96
N THR A 130 -19.50 -6.51 -9.45
CA THR A 130 -20.30 -5.32 -9.10
C THR A 130 -19.80 -4.70 -7.80
N ASN A 131 -19.76 -3.37 -7.77
CA ASN A 131 -19.44 -2.58 -6.57
C ASN A 131 -20.69 -1.84 -6.08
N GLN A 132 -20.89 -1.76 -4.76
CA GLN A 132 -21.97 -1.00 -4.14
C GLN A 132 -21.47 -0.17 -2.96
N ASN A 133 -21.64 1.16 -3.04
CA ASN A 133 -21.43 2.05 -1.91
C ASN A 133 -22.60 1.95 -0.92
N LYS A 134 -22.28 1.85 0.38
CA LYS A 134 -23.25 1.76 1.50
C LYS A 134 -22.99 2.77 2.63
N GLY A 135 -21.85 3.47 2.59
CA GLY A 135 -21.50 4.48 3.60
C GLY A 135 -22.26 5.79 3.43
N GLY A 136 -22.03 6.74 4.35
CA GLY A 136 -22.52 8.11 4.22
C GLY A 136 -21.83 8.87 3.08
N GLU A 137 -20.58 8.50 2.80
CA GLU A 137 -19.77 8.99 1.70
C GLU A 137 -19.47 7.87 0.68
N GLU A 138 -19.12 8.28 -0.53
CA GLU A 138 -18.58 7.38 -1.54
C GLU A 138 -17.22 6.83 -1.08
N ALA A 139 -17.00 5.53 -1.25
CA ALA A 139 -15.72 4.94 -0.92
C ALA A 139 -14.61 5.49 -1.79
N PRO A 140 -13.42 5.75 -1.23
CA PRO A 140 -12.30 6.27 -2.00
C PRO A 140 -11.88 5.25 -3.08
N PRO A 141 -11.40 5.68 -4.26
CA PRO A 141 -11.07 4.77 -5.36
C PRO A 141 -10.09 3.63 -4.99
N TRP A 142 -9.14 3.91 -4.10
CA TRP A 142 -8.17 2.93 -3.62
C TRP A 142 -8.76 1.83 -2.73
N ALA A 143 -9.98 2.00 -2.19
CA ALA A 143 -10.60 1.04 -1.27
C ALA A 143 -10.79 -0.32 -1.93
N GLN A 144 -11.15 -0.36 -3.22
CA GLN A 144 -11.30 -1.63 -3.93
C GLN A 144 -9.97 -2.38 -4.03
N ARG A 145 -8.88 -1.70 -4.41
CA ARG A 145 -7.55 -2.32 -4.53
C ARG A 145 -7.01 -2.75 -3.15
N LEU A 146 -7.29 -1.97 -2.11
CA LEU A 146 -6.94 -2.37 -0.74
C LEU A 146 -7.71 -3.61 -0.29
N ALA A 147 -9.00 -3.70 -0.58
CA ALA A 147 -9.80 -4.89 -0.30
C ALA A 147 -9.30 -6.12 -1.06
N GLN A 148 -8.89 -5.96 -2.32
CA GLN A 148 -8.27 -7.05 -3.09
C GLN A 148 -6.98 -7.56 -2.44
N ASN A 149 -6.13 -6.64 -1.97
CA ASN A 149 -4.92 -6.98 -1.22
C ASN A 149 -5.26 -7.70 0.11
N ALA A 150 -6.27 -7.23 0.83
CA ALA A 150 -6.70 -7.78 2.12
C ALA A 150 -7.37 -9.16 2.01
N CYS A 151 -8.31 -9.33 1.07
CA CYS A 151 -9.25 -10.45 1.03
C CYS A 151 -8.86 -11.58 0.07
N ARG A 152 -7.72 -11.48 -0.61
CA ARG A 152 -7.16 -12.51 -1.50
C ARG A 152 -8.19 -13.02 -2.54
N LYS A 153 -8.61 -12.14 -3.45
CA LYS A 153 -9.30 -12.51 -4.70
C LYS A 153 -8.32 -12.93 -5.81
N GLY A 154 -7.46 -13.91 -5.49
CA GLY A 154 -6.39 -14.40 -6.36
C GLY A 154 -5.08 -13.63 -6.14
N ASP A 155 -3.94 -14.31 -6.33
CA ASP A 155 -2.64 -13.66 -6.37
C ASP A 155 -2.71 -12.38 -7.22
N PHE A 156 -2.09 -11.30 -6.72
CA PHE A 156 -1.88 -10.05 -7.45
C PHE A 156 -1.66 -10.36 -8.93
N SER A 157 -2.65 -10.05 -9.78
CA SER A 157 -2.46 -10.16 -11.22
C SER A 157 -1.62 -8.96 -11.63
N ASP A 158 -0.32 -9.05 -11.37
CA ASP A 158 0.71 -8.15 -11.90
C ASP A 158 1.06 -8.57 -13.35
N ASN A 159 0.04 -8.81 -14.19
CA ASN A 159 0.20 -9.04 -15.62
C ASN A 159 -0.08 -7.76 -16.39
#